data_AF-A0A1F4C4Y6-F1
#
_entry.id   AF-A0A1F4C4Y6-F1
#
_cell.length_a   1.000
_cell.length_b   1.000
_cell.length_c   1.000
_cell.angle_alpha   90.00
_cell.angle_beta   90.00
_cell.angle_gamma   90.00
#
_symmetry.space_group_name_H-M   'P 1'
#
loop_
_entity.id
_entity.type
_entity.pdbx_description
1 polymer ?
#
loop_
_entity_poly.entity_id
_entity_poly.type
_entity_poly.pdbx_seq_one_letter_code
_entity_poly.pdbx_strand_id
1 'polypeptide(L)'
;MIAEAAQAAGLALWRVDIGHVHDQHGFTGLVAKALAFPEWFGGNWDAFEDCLGDLSWHPAPGYVLLLEHGKHFGAGHKQEFVTAVEVLDGVAEYWQGQGKPFWAIVSGPDGWDAGLPPLPSA
;
A
#
# COMPACT_ATOMS: atom_id res chain seq x y z
N MET A 1 16.66 -5.24 -6.42
CA MET A 1 15.20 -5.18 -6.63
C MET A 1 14.49 -4.86 -5.30
N ILE A 2 13.29 -4.25 -5.31
CA ILE A 2 12.55 -3.89 -4.06
C ILE A 2 12.42 -5.09 -3.11
N ALA A 3 12.12 -6.27 -3.65
CA ALA A 3 12.00 -7.50 -2.86
C ALA A 3 13.29 -7.91 -2.13
N GLU A 4 14.44 -7.77 -2.79
CA GLU A 4 15.75 -8.08 -2.18
C GLU A 4 16.11 -7.07 -1.10
N ALA A 5 15.81 -5.79 -1.33
CA ALA A 5 16.03 -4.74 -0.34
C ALA A 5 15.13 -4.93 0.89
N ALA A 6 13.85 -5.25 0.68
CA ALA A 6 12.91 -5.55 1.75
C ALA A 6 13.37 -6.76 2.57
N GLN A 7 13.76 -7.84 1.90
CA GLN A 7 14.28 -9.04 2.55
C GLN A 7 15.56 -8.75 3.34
N ALA A 8 16.53 -8.02 2.75
CA ALA A 8 17.79 -7.68 3.42
C ALA A 8 17.57 -6.82 4.68
N ALA A 9 16.54 -5.97 4.68
CA ALA A 9 16.13 -5.17 5.83
C ALA A 9 15.18 -5.90 6.80
N GLY A 10 14.81 -7.15 6.53
CA GLY A 10 13.90 -7.96 7.35
C GLY A 10 12.45 -7.48 7.34
N LEU A 11 12.05 -6.70 6.34
CA LEU A 11 10.73 -6.09 6.23
C LEU A 11 9.71 -7.07 5.67
N ALA A 12 8.47 -7.01 6.15
CA ALA A 12 7.38 -7.72 5.51
C ALA A 12 7.03 -7.03 4.19
N LEU A 13 6.88 -7.81 3.12
CA LEU A 13 6.58 -7.32 1.78
C LEU A 13 5.34 -8.01 1.23
N TRP A 14 4.37 -7.20 0.79
CA TRP A 14 3.23 -7.67 0.01
C TRP A 14 3.28 -7.06 -1.39
N ARG A 15 2.98 -7.87 -2.40
CA ARG A 15 2.81 -7.45 -3.79
C ARG A 15 1.34 -7.60 -4.14
N VAL A 16 0.73 -6.53 -4.65
CA VAL A 16 -0.70 -6.46 -4.91
C VAL A 16 -0.91 -5.91 -6.32
N ASP A 17 -1.46 -6.72 -7.22
CA ASP A 17 -1.74 -6.32 -8.59
C ASP A 17 -3.05 -5.50 -8.67
N ILE A 18 -2.93 -4.18 -8.76
CA ILE A 18 -4.07 -3.26 -8.83
C ILE A 18 -4.47 -2.93 -10.28
N GLY A 19 -3.92 -3.64 -11.28
CA GLY A 19 -4.13 -3.36 -12.71
C GLY A 19 -5.57 -3.52 -13.20
N HIS A 20 -6.44 -4.14 -12.41
CA HIS A 20 -7.86 -4.35 -12.72
C HIS A 20 -8.80 -3.77 -11.66
N VAL A 21 -8.30 -2.90 -10.78
CA VAL A 21 -9.12 -2.25 -9.76
C VAL A 21 -9.86 -1.06 -10.37
N HIS A 22 -11.14 -0.91 -10.02
CA HIS A 22 -12.02 0.13 -10.57
C HIS A 22 -12.65 1.04 -9.52
N ASP A 23 -12.57 0.69 -8.24
CA ASP A 23 -13.21 1.45 -7.17
C ASP A 23 -12.53 1.18 -5.82
N GLN A 24 -12.99 1.91 -4.80
CA GLN A 24 -12.58 1.74 -3.41
C GLN A 24 -12.71 0.30 -2.92
N HIS A 25 -13.84 -0.37 -3.21
CA HIS A 25 -14.10 -1.70 -2.68
C HIS A 25 -13.14 -2.74 -3.27
N GLY A 26 -12.89 -2.66 -4.58
CA GLY A 26 -11.90 -3.47 -5.28
C GLY A 26 -10.49 -3.21 -4.76
N PHE A 27 -10.09 -1.96 -4.53
CA PHE A 27 -8.77 -1.62 -4.01
C PHE A 27 -8.58 -2.17 -2.60
N THR A 28 -9.44 -1.73 -1.68
CA THR A 28 -9.34 -2.08 -0.26
C THR A 28 -9.50 -3.57 -0.03
N GLY A 29 -10.43 -4.23 -0.72
CA GLY A 29 -10.63 -5.67 -0.64
C GLY A 29 -9.42 -6.47 -1.16
N LEU A 30 -8.78 -6.01 -2.23
CA LEU A 30 -7.61 -6.68 -2.78
C LEU A 30 -6.40 -6.58 -1.84
N VAL A 31 -6.15 -5.39 -1.27
CA VAL A 31 -5.07 -5.20 -0.30
C VAL A 31 -5.38 -5.95 1.00
N ALA A 32 -6.61 -5.86 1.51
CA ALA A 32 -7.05 -6.59 2.71
C ALA A 32 -6.83 -8.10 2.57
N LYS A 33 -7.15 -8.67 1.40
CA LYS A 33 -6.88 -10.08 1.11
C LYS A 33 -5.38 -10.39 1.12
N ALA A 34 -4.55 -9.53 0.52
CA ALA A 34 -3.11 -9.74 0.47
C ALA A 34 -2.45 -9.69 1.85
N LEU A 35 -2.93 -8.79 2.72
CA LEU A 35 -2.43 -8.59 4.09
C LEU A 35 -3.17 -9.46 5.12
N ALA A 36 -4.01 -10.39 4.66
CA ALA A 36 -4.82 -11.28 5.51
C ALA A 36 -5.57 -10.53 6.63
N PHE A 37 -6.24 -9.43 6.28
CA PHE A 37 -7.01 -8.65 7.23
C PHE A 37 -8.09 -9.49 7.94
N PRO A 38 -8.45 -9.14 9.19
CA PRO A 38 -9.46 -9.87 9.95
C PRO A 38 -10.84 -9.86 9.30
N GLU A 39 -11.67 -10.84 9.66
CA GLU A 39 -13.03 -11.00 9.12
C GLU A 39 -13.98 -9.82 9.45
N TRP A 40 -13.65 -9.02 10.47
CA TRP A 40 -14.42 -7.83 10.83
C TRP A 40 -14.11 -6.61 9.95
N PHE A 41 -13.20 -6.72 8.98
CA PHE A 41 -12.84 -5.63 8.07
C PHE A 41 -14.06 -5.07 7.32
N GLY A 42 -14.30 -3.76 7.49
CA GLY A 42 -15.52 -3.08 7.02
C GLY A 42 -15.56 -2.71 5.53
N GLY A 43 -14.47 -2.92 4.77
CA GLY A 43 -14.46 -2.69 3.32
C GLY A 43 -14.56 -1.22 2.89
N ASN A 44 -14.18 -0.28 3.75
CA ASN A 44 -14.15 1.16 3.48
C ASN A 44 -12.79 1.77 3.87
N TRP A 45 -12.57 3.05 3.53
CA TRP A 45 -11.29 3.73 3.79
C TRP A 45 -10.95 3.82 5.28
N ASP A 46 -11.90 4.17 6.14
CA ASP A 46 -11.67 4.27 7.59
C ASP A 46 -11.25 2.90 8.17
N ALA A 47 -11.99 1.85 7.83
CA ALA A 47 -11.65 0.48 8.27
C ALA A 47 -10.32 -0.01 7.67
N PHE A 48 -9.94 0.50 6.50
CA PHE A 48 -8.69 0.16 5.82
C PHE A 48 -7.50 0.81 6.51
N GLU A 49 -7.63 2.09 6.86
CA GLU A 49 -6.66 2.83 7.67
C GLU A 49 -6.48 2.16 9.04
N ASP A 50 -7.58 1.84 9.73
CA ASP A 50 -7.55 1.15 11.03
C ASP A 50 -6.78 -0.18 10.97
N CYS A 51 -7.06 -1.02 9.96
CA CYS A 51 -6.37 -2.29 9.80
C CYS A 51 -4.91 -2.13 9.40
N LEU A 52 -4.56 -1.10 8.63
CA LEU A 52 -3.17 -0.80 8.28
C LEU A 52 -2.38 -0.21 9.46
N GLY A 53 -3.07 0.48 10.38
CA GLY A 53 -2.51 0.97 11.64
C GLY A 53 -2.24 -0.15 12.64
N ASP A 54 -3.00 -1.25 12.60
CA ASP A 54 -2.78 -2.44 13.42
C ASP A 54 -2.48 -3.68 12.57
N LEU A 55 -1.20 -3.93 12.28
CA LEU A 55 -0.73 -5.14 11.61
C LEU A 55 -0.22 -6.20 12.59
N SER A 56 -0.82 -6.31 13.78
CA SER A 56 -0.36 -7.22 14.85
C SER A 56 -0.34 -8.71 14.46
N TRP A 57 -1.12 -9.14 13.47
CA TRP A 57 -1.08 -10.49 12.91
C TRP A 57 0.09 -10.73 11.93
N HIS A 58 0.81 -9.68 11.56
CA HIS A 58 2.02 -9.72 10.73
C HIS A 58 3.19 -8.97 11.40
N PRO A 59 3.69 -9.43 12.57
CA PRO A 59 4.74 -8.72 13.28
C PRO A 59 6.04 -8.66 12.46
N ALA A 60 6.47 -7.45 12.12
CA ALA A 60 7.70 -7.18 11.39
C ALA A 60 8.41 -5.91 11.93
N PRO A 61 9.72 -5.74 11.65
CA PRO A 61 10.43 -4.48 11.92
C PRO A 61 9.91 -3.31 11.07
N GLY A 62 9.21 -3.59 9.97
CA GLY A 62 8.56 -2.62 9.10
C GLY A 62 7.93 -3.31 7.89
N TYR A 63 7.33 -2.51 7.01
CA TYR A 63 6.37 -2.99 6.02
C TYR A 63 6.59 -2.35 4.65
N VAL A 64 6.43 -3.14 3.59
CA VAL A 64 6.42 -2.67 2.21
C VAL A 64 5.16 -3.20 1.53
N LEU A 65 4.36 -2.31 0.96
CA LEU A 65 3.22 -2.61 0.12
C LEU A 65 3.55 -2.17 -1.32
N LEU A 66 3.86 -3.14 -2.18
CA LEU A 66 4.11 -2.90 -3.60
C LEU A 66 2.81 -3.08 -4.39
N LEU A 67 2.27 -1.96 -4.88
CA LEU A 67 1.09 -1.90 -5.73
C LEU A 67 1.54 -1.98 -7.20
N GLU A 68 1.22 -3.09 -7.86
CA GLU A 68 1.65 -3.40 -9.22
C GLU A 68 0.62 -2.99 -10.26
N HIS A 69 1.10 -2.65 -11.47
CA HIS A 69 0.27 -2.25 -12.60
C HIS A 69 -0.66 -1.06 -12.30
N GLY A 70 -0.20 -0.10 -11.50
CA GLY A 70 -0.99 1.01 -11.00
C GLY A 70 -1.57 1.96 -12.04
N LYS A 71 -1.10 1.95 -13.29
CA LYS A 71 -1.55 2.89 -14.33
C LYS A 71 -3.05 2.86 -14.56
N HIS A 72 -3.67 1.67 -14.58
CA HIS A 72 -5.12 1.56 -14.79
C HIS A 72 -5.89 2.28 -13.67
N PHE A 73 -5.58 1.97 -12.41
CA PHE A 73 -6.21 2.58 -11.26
C PHE A 73 -5.88 4.08 -11.16
N GLY A 74 -4.60 4.43 -11.22
CA GLY A 74 -4.15 5.82 -11.06
C GLY A 74 -4.53 6.78 -12.19
N ALA A 75 -4.74 6.30 -13.41
CA ALA A 75 -5.19 7.15 -14.52
C ALA A 75 -6.71 7.11 -14.74
N GLY A 76 -7.34 5.94 -14.55
CA GLY A 76 -8.76 5.71 -14.82
C GLY A 76 -9.68 6.03 -13.66
N HIS A 77 -9.19 5.94 -12.41
CA HIS A 77 -9.95 6.06 -11.17
C HIS A 77 -9.24 7.01 -10.20
N LYS A 78 -8.99 8.23 -10.70
CA LYS A 78 -8.10 9.22 -10.06
C LYS A 78 -8.55 9.61 -8.67
N GLN A 79 -9.85 9.75 -8.43
CA GLN A 79 -10.36 10.17 -7.13
C GLN A 79 -10.06 9.10 -6.07
N GLU A 80 -10.36 7.85 -6.38
CA GLU A 80 -10.09 6.70 -5.52
C GLU A 80 -8.59 6.49 -5.33
N PHE A 81 -7.79 6.72 -6.37
CA PHE A 81 -6.32 6.66 -6.28
C PHE A 81 -5.76 7.73 -5.34
N VAL A 82 -6.22 8.98 -5.45
CA VAL A 82 -5.80 10.06 -4.55
C VAL A 82 -6.16 9.72 -3.10
N THR A 83 -7.39 9.27 -2.84
CA THR A 83 -7.78 8.87 -1.48
C THR A 83 -6.96 7.69 -0.96
N ALA A 84 -6.67 6.68 -1.80
CA ALA A 84 -5.80 5.57 -1.42
C ALA A 84 -4.40 6.05 -1.03
N VAL A 85 -3.83 7.00 -1.79
CA VAL A 85 -2.53 7.60 -1.50
C VAL A 85 -2.57 8.38 -0.19
N GLU A 86 -3.59 9.21 0.04
CA GLU A 86 -3.75 9.98 1.28
C GLU A 86 -3.82 9.06 2.52
N VAL A 87 -4.61 7.99 2.45
CA VAL A 87 -4.70 6.99 3.53
C VAL A 87 -3.36 6.28 3.76
N LEU A 88 -2.70 5.85 2.69
CA LEU A 88 -1.41 5.15 2.79
C LEU A 88 -0.29 6.04 3.31
N ASP A 89 -0.34 7.34 3.01
CA ASP A 89 0.61 8.34 3.52
C ASP A 89 0.39 8.55 5.02
N GLY A 90 -0.86 8.71 5.48
CA GLY A 90 -1.18 8.78 6.91
C GLY A 90 -0.74 7.55 7.69
N VAL A 91 -0.92 6.35 7.12
CA VAL A 91 -0.41 5.09 7.69
C VAL A 91 1.13 5.08 7.76
N ALA A 92 1.80 5.59 6.72
CA ALA A 92 3.25 5.67 6.69
C ALA A 92 3.79 6.60 7.79
N GLU A 93 3.17 7.77 7.97
CA GLU A 93 3.48 8.71 9.05
C GLU A 93 3.24 8.08 10.43
N TYR A 94 2.12 7.38 10.61
CA TYR A 94 1.80 6.69 11.86
C TYR A 94 2.90 5.69 12.26
N TRP A 95 3.27 4.78 11.35
CA TRP A 95 4.31 3.79 11.63
C TRP A 95 5.68 4.41 11.82
N GLN A 96 6.01 5.46 11.06
CA GLN A 96 7.24 6.22 11.25
C GLN A 96 7.31 6.81 12.67
N GLY A 97 6.20 7.34 13.19
CA GLY A 97 6.09 7.80 14.58
C GLY A 97 6.30 6.68 15.61
N GLN A 98 6.02 5.42 15.26
CA GLN A 98 6.32 4.23 16.06
C GLN A 98 7.76 3.69 15.84
N GLY A 99 8.58 4.38 15.05
CA GLY A 99 9.95 3.96 14.73
C GLY A 99 10.04 2.76 13.77
N LYS A 100 8.95 2.45 13.04
CA LYS A 100 8.91 1.39 12.04
C LYS A 100 8.69 1.99 10.66
N PRO A 101 9.46 1.61 9.63
CA PRO A 101 9.17 2.09 8.30
C PRO A 101 7.94 1.38 7.72
N PHE A 102 7.08 2.13 7.04
CA PHE A 102 6.02 1.62 6.19
C PHE A 102 6.12 2.31 4.83
N TRP A 103 6.28 1.54 3.76
CA TRP A 103 6.39 2.06 2.40
C TRP A 103 5.27 1.54 1.52
N ALA A 104 4.44 2.42 0.99
CA ALA A 104 3.57 2.12 -0.14
C ALA A 104 4.26 2.54 -1.44
N ILE A 105 4.42 1.61 -2.37
CA ILE A 105 5.12 1.83 -3.64
C ILE A 105 4.19 1.49 -4.78
N VAL A 106 3.94 2.45 -5.67
CA VAL A 106 3.15 2.21 -6.89
C VAL A 106 4.09 2.01 -8.07
N SER A 107 3.92 0.91 -8.80
CA SER A 107 4.65 0.64 -10.04
C SER A 107 3.72 0.65 -11.24
N GLY A 108 4.27 0.97 -12.41
CA GLY A 108 3.55 0.86 -13.68
C GLY A 108 4.52 0.90 -14.86
N PRO A 109 4.01 1.05 -16.09
CA PRO A 109 4.83 0.95 -17.28
C PRO A 109 5.81 2.12 -17.40
N ASP A 110 6.92 1.88 -18.10
CA ASP A 110 7.96 2.89 -18.33
C ASP A 110 7.37 4.20 -18.89
N GLY A 111 7.82 5.32 -18.30
CA GLY A 111 7.37 6.66 -18.68
C GLY A 111 6.00 7.07 -18.15
N TRP A 112 5.32 6.24 -17.36
CA TRP A 112 4.12 6.67 -16.63
C TRP A 112 4.49 7.45 -15.37
N ASP A 113 3.96 8.66 -15.25
CA ASP A 113 4.03 9.48 -14.05
C ASP A 113 2.76 9.27 -13.21
N ALA A 114 2.95 8.72 -12.01
CA ALA A 114 1.88 8.52 -11.03
C ALA A 114 1.55 9.80 -10.23
N GLY A 115 2.32 10.88 -10.37
CA GLY A 115 2.22 12.08 -9.54
C GLY A 115 2.67 11.86 -8.10
N LEU A 116 3.42 10.78 -7.85
CA LEU A 116 3.94 10.42 -6.53
C LEU A 116 5.41 10.84 -6.39
N PRO A 117 5.86 11.17 -5.17
CA PRO A 117 7.27 11.43 -4.94
C PRO A 117 8.12 10.20 -5.33
N PRO A 118 9.35 10.40 -5.82
CA PRO A 118 10.26 9.28 -6.04
C PRO A 118 10.56 8.59 -4.71
N LEU A 119 10.96 7.31 -4.79
CA LEU A 119 11.46 6.62 -3.60
C LEU A 119 12.60 7.44 -2.98
N PRO A 120 12.60 7.65 -1.65
CA PRO A 120 13.69 8.35 -0.99
C PRO A 120 15.00 7.61 -1.22
N SER A 121 16.06 8.37 -1.45
CA SER A 121 17.42 7.83 -1.56
C SER A 121 17.79 7.14 -0.23
N ALA A 122 18.29 5.91 -0.32
CA ALA A 122 18.85 5.19 0.81
C ALA A 122 20.16 5.83 1.32
#